data_AF-R1GK14-F1
#
_entry.id   AF-R1GK14-F1
#
_cell.length_a   1.000
_cell.length_b   1.000
_cell.length_c   1.000
_cell.angle_alpha   90.00
_cell.angle_beta   90.00
_cell.angle_gamma   90.00
#
_symmetry.space_group_name_H-M   'P 1'
#
loop_
_entity.id
_entity.type
_entity.pdbx_description
1 polymer ?
#
loop_
_entity_poly.entity_id
_entity_poly.type
_entity_poly.pdbx_seq_one_letter_code
_entity_poly.pdbx_strand_id
1 'polypeptide(L)'
;MSAHAVRLHPLRLSHRPALSARPRPPAAPRSITVDGPSAAHARLQPGPESLNAQIQRGIGAARQLDVLRNAFLAPGDARLQPARRPDRRPAPPTDRLTVVLRLLDRCEYRSDYLNLVSSVLQLPRADTAFKFDGVRLVCNALWYRLRDAPPQDADHKMLLLAHHIRFKLEDAQVMLPWSLVAVGLLCATNCHSVPVMKLYLHAYQNLQQRMPHYLFARLLDNVANAPSRVVMTNASRRPWSTEHASAALLGFDDAPVDAPYDLSTFVPRDNWYCLDRWLKALAQFRSYDHLRVEWALWLENQLRLAPEPCSCPPMAVALNATAKNSDRAPMWRLRDAGKWDTKYRGDLMFIEAFRRVGAVEEAWMVLKESGIPFDVLKRRTQAALLAHPEYAAPELWTDDMRALMLQTYADELARIETVYGVDWVWDEQSGTGYHRLLDGSVLRSLDDDAGSSADSEF
;
A
#
# COMPACT_ATOMS: atom_id res chain seq x y z
N MET A 1 -51.02 -3.54 33.15
CA MET A 1 -50.70 -2.13 32.85
C MET A 1 -50.21 -1.46 34.13
N SER A 2 -48.90 -1.23 34.24
CA SER A 2 -48.29 -0.33 35.21
C SER A 2 -46.95 0.09 34.65
N ALA A 3 -46.82 1.36 34.32
CA ALA A 3 -45.63 1.95 33.75
C ALA A 3 -44.70 2.39 34.90
N HIS A 4 -43.56 1.73 35.04
CA HIS A 4 -42.46 2.23 35.86
C HIS A 4 -41.61 3.17 34.99
N ALA A 5 -41.70 4.46 35.26
CA ALA A 5 -40.81 5.48 34.69
C ALA A 5 -39.46 5.44 35.44
N VAL A 6 -38.40 5.07 34.73
CA VAL A 6 -37.01 5.17 35.19
C VAL A 6 -36.57 6.63 35.05
N ARG A 7 -36.28 7.30 36.18
CA ARG A 7 -35.66 8.64 36.20
C ARG A 7 -34.16 8.49 35.94
N LEU A 8 -33.67 9.03 34.83
CA LEU A 8 -32.23 9.18 34.57
C LEU A 8 -31.77 10.53 35.14
N HIS A 9 -30.82 10.50 36.08
CA HIS A 9 -30.09 11.67 36.56
C HIS A 9 -28.95 12.02 35.59
N PRO A 10 -28.71 13.30 35.26
CA PRO A 10 -27.50 13.70 34.56
C PRO A 10 -26.30 13.76 35.51
N LEU A 11 -25.16 13.26 35.02
CA LEU A 11 -23.90 13.09 35.73
C LEU A 11 -23.25 14.44 36.06
N ARG A 12 -22.99 14.70 37.34
CA ARG A 12 -22.11 15.78 37.81
C ARG A 12 -20.67 15.47 37.41
N LEU A 13 -20.09 16.29 36.53
CA LEU A 13 -18.64 16.36 36.32
C LEU A 13 -18.06 17.49 37.18
N SER A 14 -17.63 17.16 38.40
CA SER A 14 -16.73 18.01 39.17
C SER A 14 -15.50 17.21 39.56
N HIS A 15 -14.33 17.73 39.18
CA HIS A 15 -12.97 17.51 39.70
C HIS A 15 -11.93 17.35 38.56
N ARG A 16 -11.37 18.49 38.14
CA ARG A 16 -10.03 18.55 37.53
C ARG A 16 -9.03 18.97 38.61
N PRO A 17 -7.86 18.33 38.74
CA PRO A 17 -6.71 18.94 39.38
C PRO A 17 -5.93 19.80 38.38
N ALA A 18 -5.52 21.00 38.81
CA ALA A 18 -4.72 21.93 38.02
C ALA A 18 -3.29 21.42 37.83
N LEU A 19 -2.82 21.35 36.58
CA LEU A 19 -1.41 21.18 36.25
C LEU A 19 -0.88 22.49 35.67
N SER A 20 0.06 23.08 36.42
CA SER A 20 0.82 24.29 36.12
C SER A 20 1.66 24.16 34.85
N ALA A 21 1.51 25.11 33.93
CA ALA A 21 2.39 25.25 32.77
C ALA A 21 3.75 25.83 33.18
N ARG A 22 4.85 25.18 32.77
CA ARG A 22 6.21 25.74 32.79
C ARG A 22 6.49 26.45 31.45
N PRO A 23 7.06 27.66 31.45
CA PRO A 23 7.43 28.34 30.20
C PRO A 23 8.75 27.77 29.63
N ARG A 24 8.82 27.72 28.29
CA ARG A 24 9.94 27.26 27.48
C ARG A 24 10.86 28.46 27.18
N PRO A 25 12.20 28.36 27.27
CA PRO A 25 13.09 29.49 26.99
C PRO A 25 13.37 29.64 25.47
N PRO A 26 13.73 30.86 25.01
CA PRO A 26 14.00 31.13 23.59
C PRO A 26 15.40 30.68 23.16
N ALA A 27 15.52 30.26 21.91
CA ALA A 27 16.78 29.85 21.27
C ALA A 27 17.61 31.06 20.84
N ALA A 28 18.92 31.02 21.15
CA ALA A 28 19.90 32.01 20.70
C ALA A 28 20.43 31.69 19.28
N PRO A 29 20.79 32.70 18.47
CA PRO A 29 21.37 32.51 17.15
C PRO A 29 22.88 32.27 17.25
N ARG A 30 23.43 31.36 16.45
CA ARG A 30 24.88 31.16 16.32
C ARG A 30 25.42 31.83 15.07
N SER A 31 26.52 32.53 15.31
CA SER A 31 27.32 33.38 14.45
C SER A 31 28.10 32.65 13.37
N ILE A 32 28.21 33.31 12.23
CA ILE A 32 29.19 33.10 11.16
C ILE A 32 30.58 33.49 11.68
N THR A 33 31.59 32.68 11.39
CA THR A 33 33.01 33.14 11.32
C THR A 33 33.75 32.32 10.27
N VAL A 34 34.44 33.06 9.42
CA VAL A 34 35.38 32.63 8.37
C VAL A 34 36.78 32.84 8.94
N ASP A 35 37.70 31.88 8.72
CA ASP A 35 39.10 32.11 8.30
C ASP A 35 39.85 30.78 8.12
N GLY A 36 40.58 30.63 7.01
CA GLY A 36 41.53 29.53 6.72
C GLY A 36 42.96 29.89 7.14
N PRO A 37 44.04 29.38 6.50
CA PRO A 37 44.19 28.20 5.63
C PRO A 37 45.37 27.27 6.07
N SER A 38 45.48 26.04 5.56
CA SER A 38 46.79 25.38 5.40
C SER A 38 46.73 24.21 4.41
N ALA A 39 47.81 24.07 3.65
CA ALA A 39 47.92 23.36 2.39
C ALA A 39 48.35 21.88 2.52
N ALA A 40 48.23 21.20 1.37
CA ALA A 40 48.94 20.00 0.94
C ALA A 40 48.37 18.62 1.35
N HIS A 41 47.54 18.05 0.48
CA HIS A 41 47.92 16.85 -0.28
C HIS A 41 46.96 16.61 -1.45
N ALA A 42 47.49 16.79 -2.66
CA ALA A 42 46.80 16.51 -3.91
C ALA A 42 46.66 14.99 -4.11
N ARG A 43 45.41 14.50 -4.11
CA ARG A 43 45.00 13.31 -4.86
C ARG A 43 43.81 13.72 -5.72
N LEU A 44 43.99 13.62 -7.02
CA LEU A 44 43.00 13.89 -8.06
C LEU A 44 41.71 13.09 -7.79
N GLN A 45 40.68 13.77 -7.29
CA GLN A 45 39.30 13.28 -7.37
C GLN A 45 38.74 13.67 -8.75
N PRO A 46 37.97 12.81 -9.43
CA PRO A 46 37.19 13.25 -10.57
C PRO A 46 36.18 14.29 -10.06
N GLY A 47 36.22 15.49 -10.63
CA GLY A 47 35.37 16.60 -10.23
C GLY A 47 33.88 16.24 -10.35
N PRO A 48 33.00 16.97 -9.62
CA PRO A 48 31.57 16.74 -9.67
C PRO A 48 31.10 16.85 -11.12
N GLU A 49 30.56 15.75 -11.65
CA GLU A 49 29.95 15.73 -12.98
C GLU A 49 28.97 16.90 -13.06
N SER A 50 29.12 17.75 -14.09
CA SER A 50 28.27 18.92 -14.23
C SER A 50 26.81 18.46 -14.29
N LEU A 51 25.92 19.24 -13.64
CA LEU A 51 24.49 19.01 -13.66
C LEU A 51 23.97 18.78 -15.10
N ASN A 52 24.60 19.44 -16.08
CA ASN A 52 24.32 19.26 -17.50
C ASN A 52 24.67 17.85 -18.03
N ALA A 53 25.74 17.21 -17.57
CA ALA A 53 26.09 15.83 -17.93
C ALA A 53 25.17 14.78 -17.27
N GLN A 54 24.60 15.09 -16.09
CA GLN A 54 23.54 14.28 -15.48
C GLN A 54 22.20 14.46 -16.20
N ILE A 55 21.85 15.70 -16.55
CA ILE A 55 20.64 16.03 -17.33
C ILE A 55 20.71 15.39 -18.72
N GLN A 56 21.85 15.45 -19.41
CA GLN A 56 22.00 14.84 -20.75
C GLN A 56 21.92 13.30 -20.71
N ARG A 57 22.44 12.64 -19.67
CA ARG A 57 22.24 11.18 -19.48
C ARG A 57 20.79 10.85 -19.13
N GLY A 58 20.12 11.67 -18.32
CA GLY A 58 18.69 11.53 -18.03
C GLY A 58 17.82 11.69 -19.27
N ILE A 59 18.15 12.66 -20.13
CA ILE A 59 17.49 12.88 -21.43
C ILE A 59 17.78 11.74 -22.41
N GLY A 60 18.99 11.17 -22.41
CA GLY A 60 19.34 10.00 -23.23
C GLY A 60 18.57 8.73 -22.85
N ALA A 61 18.42 8.47 -21.54
CA ALA A 61 17.63 7.35 -21.03
C ALA A 61 16.12 7.55 -21.25
N ALA A 62 15.63 8.79 -21.08
CA ALA A 62 14.25 9.16 -21.41
C ALA A 62 13.98 9.02 -22.92
N ARG A 63 14.92 9.42 -23.79
CA ARG A 63 14.83 9.21 -25.24
C ARG A 63 14.84 7.73 -25.63
N GLN A 64 15.62 6.89 -24.97
CA GLN A 64 15.57 5.44 -25.22
C GLN A 64 14.21 4.84 -24.79
N LEU A 65 13.63 5.32 -23.70
CA LEU A 65 12.28 4.96 -23.29
C LEU A 65 11.21 5.53 -24.22
N ASP A 66 11.38 6.73 -24.77
CA ASP A 66 10.48 7.32 -25.77
C ASP A 66 10.59 6.60 -27.12
N VAL A 67 11.78 6.10 -27.48
CA VAL A 67 11.98 5.21 -28.63
C VAL A 67 11.29 3.86 -28.39
N LEU A 68 11.39 3.30 -27.18
CA LEU A 68 10.60 2.14 -26.76
C LEU A 68 9.11 2.46 -26.51
N ARG A 69 8.72 3.73 -26.41
CA ARG A 69 7.31 4.15 -26.33
C ARG A 69 6.71 4.21 -27.73
N ASN A 70 7.47 4.74 -28.68
CA ASN A 70 7.04 4.97 -30.06
C ASN A 70 7.19 3.72 -30.95
N ALA A 71 8.06 2.77 -30.61
CA ALA A 71 8.17 1.50 -31.33
C ALA A 71 7.01 0.51 -31.07
N PHE A 72 6.14 0.79 -30.08
CA PHE A 72 5.11 -0.14 -29.60
C PHE A 72 3.67 0.31 -29.88
N LEU A 73 3.46 1.34 -30.70
CA LEU A 73 2.13 1.73 -31.19
C LEU A 73 1.86 1.12 -32.57
N ALA A 74 1.60 -0.18 -32.57
CA ALA A 74 0.67 -0.85 -33.48
C ALA A 74 0.30 -2.23 -32.89
N PRO A 75 -0.83 -2.36 -32.18
CA PRO A 75 -1.36 -3.65 -31.80
C PRO A 75 -2.01 -4.27 -33.04
N GLY A 76 -1.32 -5.19 -33.70
CA GLY A 76 -1.84 -5.79 -34.93
C GLY A 76 -0.80 -6.58 -35.68
N ASP A 77 -0.27 -7.63 -35.05
CA ASP A 77 0.09 -8.86 -35.75
C ASP A 77 0.37 -9.95 -34.72
N ALA A 78 -0.53 -10.93 -34.68
CA ALA A 78 -0.38 -12.14 -33.89
C ALA A 78 0.82 -12.94 -34.41
N ARG A 79 2.02 -12.62 -33.91
CA ARG A 79 3.19 -13.48 -34.16
C ARG A 79 3.30 -14.52 -33.06
N LEU A 80 2.72 -15.67 -33.41
CA LEU A 80 2.95 -17.02 -32.91
C LEU A 80 2.02 -17.49 -31.79
N GLN A 81 1.23 -18.51 -32.17
CA GLN A 81 0.41 -19.33 -31.29
C GLN A 81 1.26 -19.92 -30.14
N PRO A 82 0.65 -20.20 -28.97
CA PRO A 82 1.36 -20.82 -27.85
C PRO A 82 1.98 -22.15 -28.31
N ALA A 83 3.32 -22.21 -28.29
CA ALA A 83 4.04 -23.44 -28.58
C ALA A 83 3.65 -24.51 -27.54
N ARG A 84 3.22 -25.68 -28.03
CA ARG A 84 2.91 -26.85 -27.18
C ARG A 84 4.09 -27.18 -26.28
N ARG A 85 3.80 -27.43 -24.99
CA ARG A 85 4.78 -27.94 -24.01
C ARG A 85 5.54 -29.13 -24.63
N PRO A 86 6.88 -29.11 -24.66
CA PRO A 86 7.64 -30.27 -25.09
C PRO A 86 7.47 -31.39 -24.06
N ASP A 87 7.09 -32.58 -24.52
CA ASP A 87 7.03 -33.79 -23.71
C ASP A 87 8.40 -34.09 -23.11
N ARG A 88 8.47 -34.18 -21.78
CA ARG A 88 9.66 -34.54 -21.01
C ARG A 88 10.11 -35.96 -21.35
N ARG A 89 11.19 -36.10 -22.12
CA ARG A 89 12.00 -37.33 -22.14
C ARG A 89 13.07 -37.29 -21.03
N PRO A 90 13.47 -38.44 -20.45
CA PRO A 90 14.45 -38.47 -19.37
C PRO A 90 15.88 -38.25 -19.88
N ALA A 91 16.65 -37.44 -19.14
CA ALA A 91 18.11 -37.29 -19.23
C ALA A 91 18.82 -38.54 -18.62
N PRO A 92 20.12 -38.85 -18.86
CA PRO A 92 21.26 -37.91 -19.03
C PRO A 92 22.32 -38.34 -20.11
N PRO A 93 23.39 -37.53 -20.35
CA PRO A 93 24.56 -37.60 -19.47
C PRO A 93 24.94 -36.23 -18.89
N THR A 94 25.39 -36.29 -17.65
CA THR A 94 26.05 -35.27 -16.84
C THR A 94 27.03 -34.40 -17.65
N ASP A 95 26.98 -33.06 -17.65
CA ASP A 95 25.91 -32.18 -17.22
C ASP A 95 26.14 -30.80 -17.85
N ARG A 96 25.67 -30.60 -19.09
CA ARG A 96 25.79 -29.29 -19.78
C ARG A 96 25.15 -28.15 -18.98
N LEU A 97 24.16 -28.45 -18.14
CA LEU A 97 23.57 -27.50 -17.20
C LEU A 97 24.52 -27.19 -16.03
N THR A 98 25.29 -28.16 -15.53
CA THR A 98 26.37 -27.88 -14.56
C THR A 98 27.40 -26.91 -15.12
N VAL A 99 27.72 -26.97 -16.41
CA VAL A 99 28.62 -25.97 -17.03
C VAL A 99 27.99 -24.57 -16.97
N VAL A 100 26.71 -24.45 -17.30
CA VAL A 100 25.97 -23.18 -17.18
C VAL A 100 25.97 -22.69 -15.73
N LEU A 101 25.75 -23.57 -14.74
CA LEU A 101 25.81 -23.21 -13.32
C LEU A 101 27.19 -22.69 -12.91
N ARG A 102 28.28 -23.37 -13.31
CA ARG A 102 29.64 -22.91 -13.02
C ARG A 102 29.98 -21.56 -13.66
N LEU A 103 29.44 -21.28 -14.85
CA LEU A 103 29.60 -19.98 -15.50
C LEU A 103 28.77 -18.90 -14.81
N LEU A 104 27.57 -19.26 -14.34
CA LEU A 104 26.68 -18.38 -13.59
C LEU A 104 27.30 -17.94 -12.26
N ASP A 105 28.00 -18.84 -11.56
CA ASP A 105 28.74 -18.53 -10.33
C ASP A 105 29.86 -17.49 -10.55
N ARG A 106 30.30 -17.30 -11.81
CA ARG A 106 31.31 -16.32 -12.19
C ARG A 106 30.72 -15.01 -12.72
N CYS A 107 29.39 -14.90 -12.82
CA CYS A 107 28.73 -13.69 -13.32
C CYS A 107 28.65 -12.61 -12.24
N GLU A 108 29.57 -11.65 -12.29
CA GLU A 108 29.61 -10.50 -11.37
C GLU A 108 28.77 -9.32 -11.89
N TYR A 109 28.85 -9.07 -13.20
CA TYR A 109 28.23 -7.92 -13.86
C TYR A 109 26.95 -8.28 -14.63
N ARG A 110 26.07 -7.30 -14.81
CA ARG A 110 24.80 -7.45 -15.57
C ARG A 110 25.02 -7.92 -17.02
N SER A 111 26.11 -7.47 -17.66
CA SER A 111 26.52 -7.88 -19.01
C SER A 111 26.82 -9.38 -19.11
N ASP A 112 27.34 -9.98 -18.03
CA ASP A 112 27.79 -11.37 -18.03
C ASP A 112 26.60 -12.32 -18.20
N TYR A 113 25.46 -11.98 -17.57
CA TYR A 113 24.20 -12.72 -17.73
C TYR A 113 23.72 -12.69 -19.19
N LEU A 114 23.82 -11.54 -19.88
CA LEU A 114 23.42 -11.42 -21.28
C LEU A 114 24.34 -12.22 -22.21
N ASN A 115 25.65 -12.19 -21.93
CA ASN A 115 26.64 -12.95 -22.68
C ASN A 115 26.44 -14.45 -22.48
N LEU A 116 26.13 -14.89 -21.25
CA LEU A 116 25.82 -16.28 -20.93
C LEU A 116 24.54 -16.74 -21.65
N VAL A 117 23.46 -15.96 -21.62
CA VAL A 117 22.23 -16.26 -22.38
C VAL A 117 22.54 -16.39 -23.87
N SER A 118 23.29 -15.43 -24.43
CA SER A 118 23.68 -15.46 -25.84
C SER A 118 24.46 -16.73 -26.19
N SER A 119 25.40 -17.12 -25.32
CA SER A 119 26.21 -18.33 -25.48
C SER A 119 25.35 -19.59 -25.45
N VAL A 120 24.38 -19.68 -24.51
CA VAL A 120 23.44 -20.81 -24.42
C VAL A 120 22.59 -20.92 -25.69
N LEU A 121 22.09 -19.80 -26.22
CA LEU A 121 21.23 -19.79 -27.40
C LEU A 121 21.98 -20.11 -28.70
N GLN A 122 23.26 -19.72 -28.79
CA GLN A 122 24.12 -19.94 -29.96
C GLN A 122 24.71 -21.36 -30.05
N LEU A 123 24.51 -22.22 -29.05
CA LEU A 123 24.99 -23.61 -29.08
C LEU A 123 24.36 -24.37 -30.27
N PRO A 124 25.16 -24.77 -31.29
CA PRO A 124 24.61 -25.30 -32.54
C PRO A 124 23.94 -26.68 -32.40
N ARG A 125 24.31 -27.44 -31.36
CA ARG A 125 23.85 -28.81 -31.09
C ARG A 125 22.96 -28.92 -29.85
N ALA A 126 22.42 -27.80 -29.37
CA ALA A 126 21.48 -27.77 -28.26
C ALA A 126 20.05 -27.78 -28.80
N ASP A 127 19.20 -28.65 -28.25
CA ASP A 127 17.77 -28.63 -28.51
C ASP A 127 17.11 -27.43 -27.81
N THR A 128 15.88 -27.11 -28.24
CA THR A 128 15.11 -25.98 -27.68
C THR A 128 14.84 -26.18 -26.18
N ALA A 129 14.69 -27.43 -25.72
CA ALA A 129 14.51 -27.75 -24.31
C ALA A 129 15.75 -27.41 -23.48
N PHE A 130 16.96 -27.79 -23.92
CA PHE A 130 18.19 -27.38 -23.24
C PHE A 130 18.38 -25.87 -23.25
N LYS A 131 18.11 -25.20 -24.38
CA LYS A 131 18.20 -23.74 -24.47
C LYS A 131 17.27 -23.07 -23.46
N PHE A 132 16.03 -23.55 -23.38
CA PHE A 132 15.06 -23.08 -22.39
C PHE A 132 15.55 -23.31 -20.96
N ASP A 133 15.98 -24.53 -20.62
CA ASP A 133 16.44 -24.84 -19.26
C ASP A 133 17.70 -24.07 -18.86
N GLY A 134 18.66 -23.92 -19.78
CA GLY A 134 19.87 -23.13 -19.56
C GLY A 134 19.54 -21.67 -19.28
N VAL A 135 18.69 -21.04 -20.11
CA VAL A 135 18.28 -19.64 -19.88
C VAL A 135 17.41 -19.51 -18.63
N ARG A 136 16.54 -20.49 -18.34
CA ARG A 136 15.75 -20.53 -17.10
C ARG A 136 16.63 -20.52 -15.85
N LEU A 137 17.77 -21.21 -15.83
CA LEU A 137 18.71 -21.15 -14.71
C LEU A 137 19.28 -19.74 -14.52
N VAL A 138 19.69 -19.08 -15.61
CA VAL A 138 20.19 -17.70 -15.57
C VAL A 138 19.12 -16.73 -15.05
N CYS A 139 17.90 -16.83 -15.58
CA CYS A 139 16.77 -16.00 -15.14
C CYS A 139 16.36 -16.29 -13.69
N ASN A 140 16.46 -17.53 -13.22
CA ASN A 140 16.23 -17.86 -11.82
C ASN A 140 17.27 -17.22 -10.90
N ALA A 141 18.55 -17.21 -11.27
CA ALA A 141 19.57 -16.52 -10.47
C ALA A 141 19.33 -15.02 -10.41
N LEU A 142 18.97 -14.38 -11.54
CA LEU A 142 18.57 -12.97 -11.55
C LEU A 142 17.35 -12.72 -10.66
N TRP A 143 16.34 -13.60 -10.74
CA TRP A 143 15.16 -13.53 -9.89
C TRP A 143 15.53 -13.64 -8.41
N TYR A 144 16.30 -14.64 -8.00
CA TYR A 144 16.71 -14.81 -6.59
C TYR A 144 17.53 -13.63 -6.08
N ARG A 145 18.41 -13.07 -6.92
CA ARG A 145 19.16 -11.86 -6.58
C ARG A 145 18.22 -10.67 -6.33
N LEU A 146 17.20 -10.48 -7.17
CA LEU A 146 16.25 -9.37 -7.01
C LEU A 146 15.19 -9.63 -5.95
N ARG A 147 14.89 -10.90 -5.65
CA ARG A 147 13.83 -11.28 -4.72
C ARG A 147 14.06 -10.64 -3.37
N ASP A 148 15.26 -10.80 -2.83
CA ASP A 148 15.60 -10.35 -1.47
C ASP A 148 16.37 -9.01 -1.48
N ALA A 149 16.67 -8.47 -2.67
CA ALA A 149 17.33 -7.19 -2.83
C ALA A 149 16.43 -5.98 -2.46
N PRO A 150 17.05 -4.85 -2.07
CA PRO A 150 16.33 -3.59 -1.96
C PRO A 150 15.74 -3.18 -3.33
N PRO A 151 14.62 -2.43 -3.36
CA PRO A 151 13.95 -2.04 -4.61
C PRO A 151 14.86 -1.34 -5.63
N GLN A 152 15.91 -0.66 -5.16
CA GLN A 152 16.89 0.05 -5.98
C GLN A 152 17.72 -0.85 -6.92
N ASP A 153 17.81 -2.15 -6.66
CA ASP A 153 18.61 -3.06 -7.48
C ASP A 153 17.87 -3.49 -8.76
N ALA A 154 16.53 -3.43 -8.72
CA ALA A 154 15.64 -3.59 -9.87
C ALA A 154 15.43 -2.23 -10.57
N ASP A 155 16.55 -1.63 -10.98
CA ASP A 155 16.62 -0.34 -11.65
C ASP A 155 16.36 -0.43 -13.17
N HIS A 156 16.42 0.72 -13.84
CA HIS A 156 16.25 0.82 -15.29
C HIS A 156 17.25 -0.04 -16.08
N LYS A 157 18.49 -0.19 -15.60
CA LYS A 157 19.52 -1.01 -16.28
C LYS A 157 19.19 -2.49 -16.17
N MET A 158 18.63 -2.94 -15.05
CA MET A 158 18.11 -4.29 -14.89
C MET A 158 16.90 -4.54 -15.79
N LEU A 159 16.04 -3.52 -15.95
CA LEU A 159 14.93 -3.60 -16.89
C LEU A 159 15.41 -3.75 -18.34
N LEU A 160 16.40 -2.97 -18.76
CA LEU A 160 17.03 -3.10 -20.08
C LEU A 160 17.64 -4.49 -20.28
N LEU A 161 18.32 -5.04 -19.26
CA LEU A 161 18.84 -6.42 -19.31
C LEU A 161 17.71 -7.44 -19.54
N ALA A 162 16.62 -7.33 -18.78
CA ALA A 162 15.46 -8.23 -18.93
C ALA A 162 14.86 -8.15 -20.34
N HIS A 163 14.74 -6.95 -20.91
CA HIS A 163 14.29 -6.78 -22.30
C HIS A 163 15.26 -7.37 -23.31
N HIS A 164 16.57 -7.16 -23.18
CA HIS A 164 17.54 -7.75 -24.10
C HIS A 164 17.53 -9.29 -24.06
N ILE A 165 17.39 -9.88 -22.87
CA ILE A 165 17.24 -11.34 -22.72
C ILE A 165 15.95 -11.80 -23.38
N ARG A 166 14.85 -11.08 -23.17
CA ARG A 166 13.56 -11.38 -23.80
C ARG A 166 13.64 -11.38 -25.33
N PHE A 167 14.17 -10.31 -25.93
CA PHE A 167 14.30 -10.22 -27.39
C PHE A 167 15.14 -11.37 -27.96
N LYS A 168 16.25 -11.71 -27.32
CA LYS A 168 17.07 -12.86 -27.75
C LYS A 168 16.33 -14.20 -27.69
N LEU A 169 15.46 -14.38 -26.70
CA LEU A 169 14.63 -15.59 -26.60
C LEU A 169 13.56 -15.63 -27.70
N GLU A 170 12.92 -14.49 -27.97
CA GLU A 170 11.92 -14.35 -29.03
C GLU A 170 12.55 -14.59 -30.42
N ASP A 171 13.71 -13.99 -30.70
CA ASP A 171 14.48 -14.20 -31.94
C ASP A 171 14.88 -15.67 -32.12
N ALA A 172 15.22 -16.34 -31.02
CA ALA A 172 15.57 -17.76 -31.01
C ALA A 172 14.35 -18.71 -30.97
N GLN A 173 13.12 -18.17 -30.96
CA GLN A 173 11.86 -18.90 -30.83
C GLN A 173 11.82 -19.83 -29.59
N VAL A 174 12.46 -19.39 -28.50
CA VAL A 174 12.45 -20.09 -27.21
C VAL A 174 11.39 -19.45 -26.32
N MET A 175 10.59 -20.28 -25.64
CA MET A 175 9.59 -19.80 -24.69
C MET A 175 10.21 -18.94 -23.57
N LEU A 176 9.48 -17.93 -23.12
CA LEU A 176 9.91 -17.07 -22.01
C LEU A 176 9.80 -17.81 -20.68
N PRO A 177 10.89 -17.93 -19.90
CA PRO A 177 10.81 -18.44 -18.53
C PRO A 177 9.98 -17.51 -17.63
N TRP A 178 9.16 -18.06 -16.74
CA TRP A 178 8.36 -17.27 -15.80
C TRP A 178 9.22 -16.32 -14.95
N SER A 179 10.45 -16.75 -14.59
CA SER A 179 11.37 -15.96 -13.79
C SER A 179 11.86 -14.71 -14.52
N LEU A 180 12.02 -14.77 -15.85
CA LEU A 180 12.33 -13.58 -16.64
C LEU A 180 11.16 -12.58 -16.63
N VAL A 181 9.94 -13.09 -16.79
CA VAL A 181 8.73 -12.26 -16.74
C VAL A 181 8.57 -11.63 -15.36
N ALA A 182 8.81 -12.38 -14.28
CA ALA A 182 8.79 -11.89 -12.91
C ALA A 182 9.84 -10.80 -12.65
N VAL A 183 11.07 -10.98 -13.15
CA VAL A 183 12.13 -9.94 -13.11
C VAL A 183 11.67 -8.69 -13.86
N GLY A 184 11.10 -8.87 -15.06
CA GLY A 184 10.54 -7.78 -15.87
C GLY A 184 9.48 -6.98 -15.13
N LEU A 185 8.50 -7.66 -14.51
CA LEU A 185 7.45 -7.04 -13.70
C LEU A 185 8.02 -6.26 -12.50
N LEU A 186 8.97 -6.82 -11.76
CA LEU A 186 9.60 -6.12 -10.63
C LEU A 186 10.34 -4.85 -11.08
N CYS A 187 11.09 -4.93 -12.18
CA CYS A 187 11.82 -3.78 -12.68
C CYS A 187 10.85 -2.73 -13.26
N ALA A 188 9.80 -3.15 -13.97
CA ALA A 188 8.76 -2.27 -14.49
C ALA A 188 8.03 -1.54 -13.36
N THR A 189 7.69 -2.26 -12.28
CA THR A 189 7.04 -1.68 -11.10
C THR A 189 7.92 -0.69 -10.36
N ASN A 190 9.23 -0.94 -10.25
CA ASN A 190 10.17 -0.02 -9.60
C ASN A 190 10.54 1.19 -10.48
N CYS A 191 10.49 1.03 -11.80
CA CYS A 191 10.78 2.10 -12.76
C CYS A 191 9.54 2.92 -13.14
N HIS A 192 8.37 2.59 -12.58
CA HIS A 192 7.08 3.25 -12.86
C HIS A 192 6.70 3.25 -14.34
N SER A 193 7.07 2.18 -15.06
CA SER A 193 6.84 2.07 -16.50
C SER A 193 5.58 1.26 -16.78
N VAL A 194 4.46 1.97 -16.98
CA VAL A 194 3.16 1.37 -17.33
C VAL A 194 3.22 0.55 -18.63
N PRO A 195 3.80 1.04 -19.74
CA PRO A 195 3.81 0.27 -20.99
C PRO A 195 4.54 -1.08 -20.85
N VAL A 196 5.65 -1.06 -20.10
CA VAL A 196 6.44 -2.26 -19.85
C VAL A 196 5.75 -3.20 -18.87
N MET A 197 5.10 -2.65 -17.83
CA MET A 197 4.29 -3.41 -16.88
C MET A 197 3.18 -4.16 -17.61
N LYS A 198 2.42 -3.45 -18.43
CA LYS A 198 1.39 -3.98 -19.32
C LYS A 198 1.90 -5.15 -20.16
N LEU A 199 3.04 -4.93 -20.83
CA LEU A 199 3.68 -5.92 -21.70
C LEU A 199 4.09 -7.20 -20.94
N TYR A 200 4.62 -7.08 -19.72
CA TYR A 200 5.00 -8.25 -18.93
C TYR A 200 3.82 -8.92 -18.22
N LEU A 201 2.76 -8.18 -17.86
CA LEU A 201 1.55 -8.78 -17.30
C LEU A 201 0.81 -9.61 -18.35
N HIS A 202 0.70 -9.10 -19.58
CA HIS A 202 0.19 -9.89 -20.70
C HIS A 202 1.05 -11.13 -20.97
N ALA A 203 2.39 -10.99 -20.95
CA ALA A 203 3.29 -12.13 -21.04
C ALA A 203 3.07 -13.15 -19.90
N TYR A 204 2.79 -12.68 -18.68
CA TYR A 204 2.52 -13.52 -17.52
C TYR A 204 1.19 -14.27 -17.65
N GLN A 205 0.13 -13.59 -18.12
CA GLN A 205 -1.17 -14.19 -18.41
C GLN A 205 -1.03 -15.38 -19.38
N ASN A 206 -0.23 -15.22 -20.43
CA ASN A 206 0.04 -16.25 -21.42
C ASN A 206 0.79 -17.48 -20.88
N LEU A 207 1.47 -17.37 -19.73
CA LEU A 207 2.09 -18.53 -19.08
C LEU A 207 1.05 -19.46 -18.44
N GLN A 208 -0.20 -19.01 -18.25
CA GLN A 208 -1.30 -19.75 -17.63
C GLN A 208 -0.90 -20.38 -16.28
N GLN A 209 -0.13 -19.63 -15.48
CA GLN A 209 0.35 -20.05 -14.16
C GLN A 209 -0.12 -19.09 -13.09
N ARG A 210 -0.37 -19.61 -11.88
CA ARG A 210 -0.67 -18.77 -10.72
C ARG A 210 0.53 -17.90 -10.36
N MET A 211 0.29 -16.64 -10.03
CA MET A 211 1.35 -15.74 -9.58
C MET A 211 1.87 -16.16 -8.20
N PRO A 212 3.19 -16.33 -8.01
CA PRO A 212 3.75 -16.58 -6.70
C PRO A 212 3.35 -15.48 -5.72
N HIS A 213 2.93 -15.86 -4.51
CA HIS A 213 2.45 -14.93 -3.48
C HIS A 213 3.43 -13.80 -3.19
N TYR A 214 4.72 -14.14 -3.13
CA TYR A 214 5.79 -13.15 -2.90
C TYR A 214 5.87 -12.11 -4.02
N LEU A 215 5.81 -12.55 -5.28
CA LEU A 215 5.86 -11.66 -6.43
C LEU A 215 4.67 -10.70 -6.39
N PHE A 216 3.45 -11.24 -6.27
CA PHE A 216 2.23 -10.43 -6.20
C PHE A 216 2.30 -9.39 -5.08
N ALA A 217 2.66 -9.83 -3.87
CA ALA A 217 2.73 -8.95 -2.71
C ALA A 217 3.81 -7.86 -2.87
N ARG A 218 4.94 -8.16 -3.54
CA ARG A 218 6.00 -7.20 -3.85
C ARG A 218 5.59 -6.19 -4.91
N LEU A 219 4.88 -6.63 -5.96
CA LEU A 219 4.32 -5.74 -6.98
C LEU A 219 3.31 -4.77 -6.35
N LEU A 220 2.42 -5.25 -5.49
CA LEU A 220 1.51 -4.38 -4.74
C LEU A 220 2.23 -3.39 -3.84
N ASP A 221 3.29 -3.81 -3.14
CA ASP A 221 4.08 -2.86 -2.33
C ASP A 221 4.67 -1.76 -3.21
N ASN A 222 5.22 -2.10 -4.38
CA ASN A 222 5.83 -1.12 -5.27
C ASN A 222 4.80 -0.16 -5.88
N VAL A 223 3.58 -0.63 -6.17
CA VAL A 223 2.51 0.18 -6.78
C VAL A 223 1.75 0.99 -5.73
N ALA A 224 1.38 0.39 -4.60
CA ALA A 224 0.54 1.00 -3.57
C ALA A 224 1.35 1.72 -2.47
N ASN A 225 2.48 1.17 -2.02
CA ASN A 225 3.26 1.77 -0.93
C ASN A 225 4.30 2.75 -1.49
N ALA A 226 3.91 4.01 -1.63
CA ALA A 226 4.88 5.10 -1.76
C ALA A 226 5.81 5.12 -0.53
N PRO A 227 7.15 5.22 -0.68
CA PRO A 227 8.03 5.33 0.47
C PRO A 227 7.60 6.52 1.32
N SER A 228 7.46 6.27 2.62
CA SER A 228 7.16 7.27 3.64
C SER A 228 8.01 8.52 3.44
N ARG A 229 7.42 9.71 3.68
CA ARG A 229 7.89 11.09 3.37
C ARG A 229 9.36 11.45 3.71
N VAL A 230 10.15 10.54 4.28
CA VAL A 230 11.44 10.77 4.91
C VAL A 230 12.63 10.72 3.95
N VAL A 231 12.54 10.13 2.74
CA VAL A 231 13.70 10.06 1.83
C VAL A 231 13.33 10.25 0.36
N MET A 232 13.00 11.50 -0.01
CA MET A 232 12.73 11.89 -1.40
C MET A 232 13.86 12.76 -1.97
N THR A 233 14.95 12.14 -2.41
CA THR A 233 15.99 12.82 -3.20
C THR A 233 16.16 12.24 -4.61
N ASN A 234 15.57 11.06 -4.90
CA ASN A 234 15.71 10.38 -6.19
C ASN A 234 14.36 10.28 -6.91
N ALA A 235 14.33 10.63 -8.20
CA ALA A 235 13.12 10.61 -9.04
C ALA A 235 12.43 9.22 -9.11
N SER A 236 13.18 8.13 -8.91
CA SER A 236 12.66 6.75 -8.81
C SER A 236 11.91 6.43 -7.50
N ARG A 237 11.76 7.39 -6.59
CA ARG A 237 11.02 7.24 -5.33
C ARG A 237 9.71 8.03 -5.28
N ARG A 238 9.31 8.65 -6.39
CA ARG A 238 8.00 9.32 -6.48
C ARG A 238 6.88 8.28 -6.40
N PRO A 239 5.78 8.54 -5.68
CA PRO A 239 4.62 7.66 -5.75
C PRO A 239 4.18 7.46 -7.21
N TRP A 240 3.64 6.28 -7.52
CA TRP A 240 2.90 6.10 -8.77
C TRP A 240 1.79 7.16 -8.87
N SER A 241 1.52 7.64 -10.09
CA SER A 241 0.32 8.45 -10.29
C SER A 241 -0.90 7.56 -10.04
N THR A 242 -1.96 8.16 -9.47
CA THR A 242 -3.20 7.44 -9.15
C THR A 242 -3.75 6.71 -10.38
N GLU A 243 -3.69 7.36 -11.54
CA GLU A 243 -4.15 6.81 -12.82
C GLU A 243 -3.32 5.58 -13.25
N HIS A 244 -1.99 5.68 -13.25
CA HIS A 244 -1.12 4.56 -13.63
C HIS A 244 -1.22 3.38 -12.66
N ALA A 245 -1.33 3.67 -11.36
CA ALA A 245 -1.52 2.65 -10.35
C ALA A 245 -2.87 1.96 -10.50
N SER A 246 -3.94 2.73 -10.69
CA SER A 246 -5.28 2.21 -10.97
C SER A 246 -5.27 1.33 -12.21
N ALA A 247 -4.63 1.77 -13.30
CA ALA A 247 -4.54 1.00 -14.53
C ALA A 247 -3.82 -0.35 -14.32
N ALA A 248 -2.68 -0.34 -13.62
CA ALA A 248 -1.94 -1.56 -13.32
C ALA A 248 -2.70 -2.51 -12.38
N LEU A 249 -3.53 -1.98 -11.48
CA LEU A 249 -4.27 -2.77 -10.50
C LEU A 249 -5.58 -3.33 -11.03
N LEU A 250 -6.32 -2.55 -11.83
CA LEU A 250 -7.74 -2.78 -12.13
C LEU A 250 -8.04 -2.96 -13.61
N GLY A 251 -7.08 -2.71 -14.50
CA GLY A 251 -7.30 -2.84 -15.94
C GLY A 251 -6.68 -1.70 -16.72
N PHE A 252 -6.19 -2.03 -17.91
CA PHE A 252 -5.76 -1.03 -18.89
C PHE A 252 -6.90 -0.75 -19.85
N ASP A 253 -7.06 0.50 -20.29
CA ASP A 253 -8.15 0.91 -21.20
C ASP A 253 -8.14 0.15 -22.53
N ASP A 254 -6.99 -0.38 -22.92
CA ASP A 254 -6.77 -1.14 -24.15
C ASP A 254 -6.61 -2.65 -23.93
N ALA A 255 -6.93 -3.14 -22.72
CA ALA A 255 -7.01 -4.57 -22.47
C ALA A 255 -8.33 -5.15 -23.03
N PRO A 256 -8.29 -6.32 -23.68
CA PRO A 256 -9.50 -6.98 -24.16
C PRO A 256 -10.36 -7.43 -22.98
N VAL A 257 -11.67 -7.20 -23.09
CA VAL A 257 -12.66 -7.51 -22.03
C VAL A 257 -12.63 -9.00 -21.64
N ASP A 258 -12.42 -9.89 -22.62
CA ASP A 258 -12.45 -11.35 -22.40
C ASP A 258 -11.14 -11.90 -21.80
N ALA A 259 -10.07 -11.12 -21.81
CA ALA A 259 -8.75 -11.55 -21.35
C ALA A 259 -7.99 -10.41 -20.67
N PRO A 260 -8.50 -9.84 -19.56
CA PRO A 260 -7.81 -8.81 -18.81
C PRO A 260 -6.48 -9.35 -18.26
N TYR A 261 -5.47 -8.50 -18.20
CA TYR A 261 -4.12 -8.84 -17.72
C TYR A 261 -3.61 -7.83 -16.68
N ASP A 262 -4.47 -7.29 -15.84
CA ASP A 262 -4.08 -6.47 -14.70
C ASP A 262 -3.86 -7.31 -13.43
N LEU A 263 -3.42 -6.67 -12.34
CA LEU A 263 -3.11 -7.39 -11.10
C LEU A 263 -4.35 -8.02 -10.44
N SER A 264 -5.57 -7.53 -10.65
CA SER A 264 -6.79 -8.13 -10.07
C SER A 264 -7.03 -9.56 -10.54
N THR A 265 -6.53 -9.91 -11.74
CA THR A 265 -6.63 -11.25 -12.32
C THR A 265 -5.72 -12.27 -11.63
N PHE A 266 -4.68 -11.80 -10.94
CA PHE A 266 -3.64 -12.63 -10.34
C PHE A 266 -3.70 -12.71 -8.81
N VAL A 267 -4.77 -12.19 -8.18
CA VAL A 267 -4.90 -12.09 -6.72
C VAL A 267 -4.92 -13.49 -6.07
N PRO A 268 -3.93 -13.84 -5.23
CA PRO A 268 -3.92 -15.09 -4.46
C PRO A 268 -4.84 -14.95 -3.24
N ARG A 269 -6.13 -15.27 -3.43
CA ARG A 269 -7.19 -15.11 -2.40
C ARG A 269 -7.10 -16.13 -1.25
N ASP A 270 -6.35 -17.21 -1.44
CA ASP A 270 -6.01 -18.21 -0.42
C ASP A 270 -4.92 -17.72 0.55
N ASN A 271 -4.20 -16.65 0.21
CA ASN A 271 -3.12 -16.13 1.02
C ASN A 271 -3.52 -14.83 1.75
N TRP A 272 -3.68 -14.92 3.07
CA TRP A 272 -4.05 -13.78 3.93
C TRP A 272 -3.15 -12.54 3.77
N TYR A 273 -1.86 -12.75 3.56
CA TYR A 273 -0.90 -11.65 3.43
C TYR A 273 -1.07 -10.91 2.09
N CYS A 274 -1.35 -11.63 1.02
CA CYS A 274 -1.67 -11.04 -0.28
C CYS A 274 -3.04 -10.34 -0.25
N LEU A 275 -4.06 -10.97 0.33
CA LEU A 275 -5.40 -10.41 0.42
C LEU A 275 -5.43 -9.10 1.23
N ASP A 276 -4.75 -9.04 2.37
CA ASP A 276 -4.65 -7.82 3.19
C ASP A 276 -3.99 -6.67 2.42
N ARG A 277 -2.93 -6.95 1.67
CA ARG A 277 -2.29 -5.95 0.82
C ARG A 277 -3.17 -5.50 -0.32
N TRP A 278 -3.88 -6.43 -0.95
CA TRP A 278 -4.81 -6.16 -2.03
C TRP A 278 -5.94 -5.23 -1.58
N LEU A 279 -6.66 -5.58 -0.50
CA LEU A 279 -7.75 -4.76 0.03
C LEU A 279 -7.27 -3.37 0.46
N LYS A 280 -6.06 -3.27 1.02
CA LYS A 280 -5.45 -1.97 1.36
C LYS A 280 -5.12 -1.14 0.12
N ALA A 281 -4.61 -1.77 -0.94
CA ALA A 281 -4.36 -1.09 -2.21
C ALA A 281 -5.67 -0.57 -2.81
N LEU A 282 -6.71 -1.41 -2.90
CA LEU A 282 -8.04 -1.01 -3.38
C LEU A 282 -8.60 0.18 -2.60
N ALA A 283 -8.51 0.14 -1.26
CA ALA A 283 -8.99 1.22 -0.43
C ALA A 283 -8.17 2.52 -0.60
N GLN A 284 -6.85 2.41 -0.81
CA GLN A 284 -5.98 3.56 -1.04
C GLN A 284 -6.30 4.27 -2.37
N PHE A 285 -6.57 3.51 -3.43
CA PHE A 285 -6.96 4.02 -4.73
C PHE A 285 -8.47 4.29 -4.86
N ARG A 286 -9.20 4.22 -3.73
CA ARG A 286 -10.64 4.47 -3.64
C ARG A 286 -11.50 3.65 -4.61
N SER A 287 -11.07 2.42 -4.90
CA SER A 287 -11.79 1.52 -5.80
C SER A 287 -12.91 0.78 -5.07
N TYR A 288 -14.02 1.49 -4.88
CA TYR A 288 -15.16 1.01 -4.12
C TYR A 288 -15.86 -0.19 -4.79
N ASP A 289 -16.12 -0.14 -6.10
CA ASP A 289 -16.81 -1.22 -6.80
C ASP A 289 -16.04 -2.54 -6.73
N HIS A 290 -14.72 -2.49 -6.86
CA HIS A 290 -13.87 -3.67 -6.74
C HIS A 290 -13.84 -4.21 -5.30
N LEU A 291 -13.90 -3.34 -4.28
CA LEU A 291 -14.05 -3.80 -2.90
C LEU A 291 -15.38 -4.54 -2.69
N ARG A 292 -16.48 -4.11 -3.33
CA ARG A 292 -17.76 -4.85 -3.29
C ARG A 292 -17.66 -6.22 -3.96
N VAL A 293 -17.00 -6.29 -5.11
CA VAL A 293 -16.76 -7.57 -5.79
C VAL A 293 -15.95 -8.51 -4.90
N GLU A 294 -14.86 -8.03 -4.29
CA GLU A 294 -14.08 -8.84 -3.35
C GLU A 294 -14.88 -9.25 -2.12
N TRP A 295 -15.77 -8.39 -1.63
CA TRP A 295 -16.67 -8.74 -0.52
C TRP A 295 -17.64 -9.87 -0.90
N ALA A 296 -18.25 -9.78 -2.09
CA ALA A 296 -19.13 -10.83 -2.61
C ALA A 296 -18.38 -12.16 -2.76
N LEU A 297 -17.16 -12.13 -3.32
CA LEU A 297 -16.30 -13.32 -3.40
C LEU A 297 -15.92 -13.88 -2.03
N TRP A 298 -15.75 -13.01 -1.03
CA TRP A 298 -15.45 -13.42 0.34
C TRP A 298 -16.65 -14.06 1.04
N LEU A 299 -17.88 -13.58 0.80
CA LEU A 299 -19.11 -14.20 1.30
C LEU A 299 -19.24 -15.67 0.88
N GLU A 300 -18.81 -15.99 -0.34
CA GLU A 300 -18.86 -17.34 -0.92
C GLU A 300 -17.60 -18.19 -0.60
N ASN A 301 -16.60 -17.60 0.05
CA ASN A 301 -15.31 -18.26 0.26
C ASN A 301 -15.42 -19.39 1.30
N GLN A 302 -14.82 -20.55 0.99
CA GLN A 302 -14.79 -21.70 1.90
C GLN A 302 -14.18 -21.39 3.26
N LEU A 303 -13.16 -20.52 3.33
CA LEU A 303 -12.55 -20.10 4.60
C LEU A 303 -13.50 -19.26 5.48
N ARG A 304 -14.55 -18.70 4.89
CA ARG A 304 -15.60 -17.99 5.63
C ARG A 304 -16.74 -18.93 6.02
N LEU A 305 -17.16 -19.79 5.09
CA LEU A 305 -18.28 -20.73 5.27
C LEU A 305 -17.93 -21.87 6.25
N ALA A 306 -16.69 -22.35 6.22
CA ALA A 306 -16.15 -23.36 7.12
C ALA A 306 -14.94 -22.77 7.86
N PRO A 307 -15.16 -21.98 8.94
CA PRO A 307 -14.09 -21.26 9.59
C PRO A 307 -13.10 -22.17 10.31
N GLU A 308 -11.81 -21.93 10.09
CA GLU A 308 -10.70 -22.63 10.75
C GLU A 308 -10.04 -21.72 11.80
N PRO A 309 -9.51 -22.29 12.91
CA PRO A 309 -8.81 -21.50 13.92
C PRO A 309 -7.57 -20.83 13.32
N CYS A 310 -7.43 -19.53 13.54
CA CYS A 310 -6.30 -18.77 13.02
C CYS A 310 -5.12 -18.76 14.01
N SER A 311 -3.89 -18.87 13.49
CA SER A 311 -2.70 -18.60 14.30
C SER A 311 -2.71 -17.14 14.78
N CYS A 312 -2.44 -16.94 16.06
CA CYS A 312 -2.35 -15.62 16.67
C CYS A 312 -0.93 -15.41 17.23
N PRO A 313 -0.16 -14.44 16.70
CA PRO A 313 1.17 -14.17 17.23
C PRO A 313 1.09 -13.62 18.66
N PRO A 314 2.08 -13.92 19.52
CA PRO A 314 2.11 -13.40 20.88
C PRO A 314 2.21 -11.86 20.88
N MET A 315 1.72 -11.25 21.95
CA MET A 315 1.77 -9.80 22.11
C MET A 315 3.22 -9.37 22.37
N ALA A 316 3.80 -8.57 21.47
CA ALA A 316 5.16 -8.10 21.60
C ALA A 316 5.23 -6.92 22.59
N VAL A 317 6.10 -6.99 23.59
CA VAL A 317 6.22 -6.02 24.70
C VAL A 317 7.10 -4.80 24.34
N ALA A 318 7.68 -4.74 23.14
CA ALA A 318 8.65 -3.70 22.79
C ALA A 318 8.02 -2.31 22.57
N LEU A 319 8.73 -1.24 22.98
CA LEU A 319 8.34 0.18 22.88
C LEU A 319 7.97 0.65 21.45
N ASN A 320 8.54 0.03 20.42
CA ASN A 320 8.28 0.36 19.00
C ASN A 320 7.12 -0.46 18.40
N ALA A 321 6.50 -1.34 19.19
CA ALA A 321 5.44 -2.23 18.76
C ALA A 321 4.05 -1.56 18.81
N THR A 322 3.91 -0.37 19.38
CA THR A 322 2.61 0.26 19.70
C THR A 322 1.66 0.37 18.51
N ALA A 323 2.15 0.77 17.32
CA ALA A 323 1.33 0.84 16.11
C ALA A 323 0.98 -0.54 15.52
N LYS A 324 1.92 -1.50 15.56
CA LYS A 324 1.67 -2.88 15.11
C LYS A 324 0.73 -3.61 16.08
N ASN A 325 0.82 -3.31 17.37
CA ASN A 325 0.01 -3.86 18.44
C ASN A 325 -1.41 -3.27 18.40
N SER A 326 -1.56 -1.98 18.10
CA SER A 326 -2.89 -1.37 17.94
C SER A 326 -3.63 -1.94 16.73
N ASP A 327 -2.93 -2.24 15.63
CA ASP A 327 -3.52 -2.91 14.47
C ASP A 327 -3.92 -4.38 14.75
N ARG A 328 -3.30 -5.01 15.75
CA ARG A 328 -3.53 -6.42 16.15
C ARG A 328 -4.46 -6.59 17.36
N ALA A 329 -4.80 -5.51 18.05
CA ALA A 329 -5.66 -5.55 19.23
C ALA A 329 -7.01 -6.25 19.00
N PRO A 330 -7.74 -6.02 17.89
CA PRO A 330 -9.00 -6.73 17.62
C PRO A 330 -8.82 -8.25 17.57
N MET A 331 -7.74 -8.72 16.92
CA MET A 331 -7.40 -10.14 16.85
C MET A 331 -7.15 -10.74 18.24
N TRP A 332 -6.40 -10.07 19.11
CA TRP A 332 -6.14 -10.57 20.46
C TRP A 332 -7.41 -10.64 21.30
N ARG A 333 -8.28 -9.63 21.22
CA ARG A 333 -9.58 -9.64 21.91
C ARG A 333 -10.47 -10.79 21.45
N LEU A 334 -10.53 -11.04 20.15
CA LEU A 334 -11.30 -12.17 19.60
C LEU A 334 -10.70 -13.52 20.01
N ARG A 335 -9.37 -13.63 20.07
CA ARG A 335 -8.70 -14.84 20.56
C ARG A 335 -9.05 -15.10 22.01
N ASP A 336 -8.97 -14.08 22.86
CA ASP A 336 -9.28 -14.19 24.29
C ASP A 336 -10.75 -14.55 24.52
N ALA A 337 -11.64 -14.14 23.60
CA ALA A 337 -13.04 -14.54 23.57
C ALA A 337 -13.32 -15.92 22.91
N GLY A 338 -12.29 -16.65 22.46
CA GLY A 338 -12.45 -17.95 21.78
C GLY A 338 -13.06 -17.87 20.38
N LYS A 339 -13.06 -16.69 19.75
CA LYS A 339 -13.71 -16.39 18.46
C LYS A 339 -12.71 -16.03 17.36
N TRP A 340 -11.42 -16.34 17.50
CA TRP A 340 -10.42 -16.01 16.46
C TRP A 340 -10.28 -17.10 15.41
N ASP A 341 -10.97 -16.91 14.28
CA ASP A 341 -10.97 -17.83 13.13
C ASP A 341 -10.77 -17.08 11.80
N THR A 342 -10.76 -17.84 10.71
CA THR A 342 -10.62 -17.32 9.34
C THR A 342 -11.76 -16.40 8.91
N LYS A 343 -13.00 -16.67 9.36
CA LYS A 343 -14.17 -15.82 9.08
C LYS A 343 -13.96 -14.43 9.67
N TYR A 344 -13.74 -14.36 10.99
CA TYR A 344 -13.58 -13.09 11.69
C TYR A 344 -12.36 -12.31 11.23
N ARG A 345 -11.26 -13.01 10.88
CA ARG A 345 -10.08 -12.38 10.29
C ARG A 345 -10.41 -11.68 8.97
N GLY A 346 -11.10 -12.35 8.05
CA GLY A 346 -11.47 -11.77 6.77
C GLY A 346 -12.48 -10.64 6.92
N ASP A 347 -13.53 -10.83 7.73
CA ASP A 347 -14.55 -9.82 7.97
C ASP A 347 -13.94 -8.52 8.54
N LEU A 348 -13.03 -8.61 9.51
CA LEU A 348 -12.28 -7.45 10.03
C LEU A 348 -11.48 -6.72 8.95
N MET A 349 -10.89 -7.45 8.00
CA MET A 349 -10.14 -6.83 6.90
C MET A 349 -11.05 -6.03 5.98
N PHE A 350 -12.25 -6.52 5.69
CA PHE A 350 -13.25 -5.80 4.88
C PHE A 350 -13.82 -4.58 5.60
N ILE A 351 -14.15 -4.68 6.90
CA ILE A 351 -14.59 -3.51 7.69
C ILE A 351 -13.53 -2.39 7.61
N GLU A 352 -12.26 -2.74 7.81
CA GLU A 352 -11.16 -1.77 7.72
C GLU A 352 -10.98 -1.22 6.29
N ALA A 353 -11.16 -2.05 5.26
CA ALA A 353 -11.02 -1.64 3.86
C ALA A 353 -12.13 -0.65 3.43
N PHE A 354 -13.40 -0.97 3.71
CA PHE A 354 -14.53 -0.10 3.42
C PHE A 354 -14.44 1.23 4.19
N ARG A 355 -14.10 1.17 5.48
CA ARG A 355 -13.80 2.37 6.27
C ARG A 355 -12.65 3.19 5.66
N ARG A 356 -11.65 2.56 5.04
CA ARG A 356 -10.50 3.26 4.44
C ARG A 356 -10.85 4.03 3.17
N VAL A 357 -11.74 3.50 2.35
CA VAL A 357 -12.22 4.23 1.16
C VAL A 357 -13.27 5.29 1.51
N GLY A 358 -13.88 5.22 2.70
CA GLY A 358 -14.95 6.14 3.13
C GLY A 358 -16.37 5.58 2.92
N ALA A 359 -16.46 4.29 2.58
CA ALA A 359 -17.69 3.52 2.41
C ALA A 359 -18.19 3.05 3.78
N VAL A 360 -18.70 3.99 4.58
CA VAL A 360 -19.07 3.73 5.98
C VAL A 360 -20.32 2.88 6.11
N GLU A 361 -21.29 3.04 5.20
CA GLU A 361 -22.51 2.22 5.14
C GLU A 361 -22.16 0.74 4.94
N GLU A 362 -21.24 0.43 4.02
CA GLU A 362 -20.81 -0.94 3.76
C GLU A 362 -19.99 -1.49 4.92
N ALA A 363 -19.18 -0.67 5.58
CA ALA A 363 -18.47 -1.09 6.78
C ALA A 363 -19.45 -1.47 7.90
N TRP A 364 -20.57 -0.76 8.05
CA TRP A 364 -21.68 -1.12 8.96
C TRP A 364 -22.38 -2.42 8.53
N MET A 365 -22.66 -2.58 7.25
CA MET A 365 -23.27 -3.80 6.69
C MET A 365 -22.39 -5.02 6.97
N VAL A 366 -21.09 -4.93 6.67
CA VAL A 366 -20.12 -5.99 6.96
C VAL A 366 -20.08 -6.29 8.45
N LEU A 367 -20.07 -5.25 9.32
CA LEU A 367 -20.09 -5.44 10.77
C LEU A 367 -21.34 -6.22 11.20
N LYS A 368 -22.52 -5.86 10.69
CA LYS A 368 -23.78 -6.56 10.96
C LYS A 368 -23.70 -8.04 10.60
N GLU A 369 -23.28 -8.35 9.37
CA GLU A 369 -23.19 -9.72 8.87
C GLU A 369 -22.08 -10.54 9.56
N SER A 370 -21.04 -9.87 10.05
CA SER A 370 -19.91 -10.55 10.67
C SER A 370 -20.22 -11.09 12.07
N GLY A 371 -21.17 -10.48 12.80
CA GLY A 371 -21.40 -10.75 14.21
C GLY A 371 -20.19 -10.38 15.11
N ILE A 372 -19.27 -9.54 14.60
CA ILE A 372 -18.16 -8.99 15.38
C ILE A 372 -18.72 -7.95 16.35
N PRO A 373 -18.42 -8.04 17.66
CA PRO A 373 -18.79 -7.00 18.61
C PRO A 373 -18.14 -5.65 18.25
N PHE A 374 -18.89 -4.56 18.35
CA PHE A 374 -18.40 -3.22 18.00
C PHE A 374 -17.17 -2.79 18.82
N ASP A 375 -17.12 -3.16 20.10
CA ASP A 375 -16.04 -2.85 21.05
C ASP A 375 -14.70 -3.51 20.69
N VAL A 376 -14.74 -4.61 19.91
CA VAL A 376 -13.54 -5.30 19.41
C VAL A 376 -12.83 -4.50 18.32
N LEU A 377 -13.55 -3.66 17.56
CA LEU A 377 -12.99 -2.89 16.46
C LEU A 377 -11.88 -1.92 16.91
N LYS A 378 -11.07 -1.47 15.95
CA LYS A 378 -10.06 -0.44 16.25
C LYS A 378 -10.76 0.86 16.60
N ARG A 379 -10.21 1.62 17.56
CA ARG A 379 -10.75 2.94 17.96
C ARG A 379 -11.03 3.88 16.79
N ARG A 380 -10.11 3.94 15.82
CA ARG A 380 -10.28 4.78 14.61
C ARG A 380 -11.44 4.33 13.72
N THR A 381 -11.78 3.05 13.76
CA THR A 381 -12.85 2.44 12.98
C THR A 381 -14.17 2.64 13.71
N GLN A 382 -14.18 2.45 15.04
CA GLN A 382 -15.31 2.82 15.89
C GLN A 382 -15.70 4.29 15.72
N ALA A 383 -14.74 5.21 15.81
CA ALA A 383 -14.99 6.64 15.63
C ALA A 383 -15.53 6.97 14.23
N ALA A 384 -14.98 6.36 13.18
CA ALA A 384 -15.44 6.58 11.80
C ALA A 384 -16.86 6.05 11.56
N LEU A 385 -17.19 4.90 12.16
CA LEU A 385 -18.53 4.32 12.09
C LEU A 385 -19.55 5.17 12.88
N LEU A 386 -19.21 5.61 14.10
CA LEU A 386 -20.07 6.43 14.95
C LEU A 386 -20.24 7.87 14.45
N ALA A 387 -19.41 8.33 13.52
CA ALA A 387 -19.65 9.59 12.81
C ALA A 387 -20.86 9.50 11.85
N HIS A 388 -21.27 8.28 11.49
CA HIS A 388 -22.43 7.99 10.64
C HIS A 388 -23.33 6.92 11.27
N PRO A 389 -23.96 7.23 12.43
CA PRO A 389 -24.80 6.28 13.15
C PRO A 389 -26.08 5.90 12.39
N GLU A 390 -26.49 6.71 11.41
CA GLU A 390 -27.68 6.49 10.57
C GLU A 390 -27.63 5.19 9.76
N TYR A 391 -26.44 4.68 9.47
CA TYR A 391 -26.24 3.41 8.76
C TYR A 391 -26.18 2.19 9.69
N ALA A 392 -26.12 2.40 11.00
CA ALA A 392 -26.08 1.31 11.96
C ALA A 392 -27.45 0.61 12.02
N ALA A 393 -27.47 -0.71 11.83
CA ALA A 393 -28.68 -1.48 12.02
C ALA A 393 -29.17 -1.36 13.49
N PRO A 394 -30.48 -1.26 13.75
CA PRO A 394 -31.01 -1.07 15.11
C PRO A 394 -30.55 -2.15 16.11
N GLU A 395 -30.35 -3.37 15.64
CA GLU A 395 -29.89 -4.52 16.44
C GLU A 395 -28.45 -4.40 16.94
N LEU A 396 -27.61 -3.60 16.27
CA LEU A 396 -26.22 -3.39 16.66
C LEU A 396 -26.05 -2.32 17.72
N TRP A 397 -27.10 -1.51 17.99
CA TRP A 397 -27.02 -0.43 18.94
C TRP A 397 -26.93 -0.96 20.38
N THR A 398 -25.83 -0.63 21.05
CA THR A 398 -25.60 -0.94 22.46
C THR A 398 -25.58 0.34 23.30
N ASP A 399 -25.86 0.23 24.60
CA ASP A 399 -25.78 1.38 25.51
C ASP A 399 -24.34 1.93 25.60
N ASP A 400 -23.33 1.07 25.46
CA ASP A 400 -21.92 1.47 25.40
C ASP A 400 -21.62 2.34 24.17
N MET A 401 -22.16 1.97 23.00
CA MET A 401 -22.06 2.81 21.80
C MET A 401 -22.73 4.16 22.01
N ARG A 402 -23.88 4.18 22.70
CA ARG A 402 -24.61 5.43 22.98
C ARG A 402 -23.79 6.32 23.90
N ALA A 403 -23.22 5.75 24.96
CA ALA A 403 -22.32 6.46 25.86
C ALA A 403 -21.08 7.00 25.13
N LEU A 404 -20.47 6.21 24.23
CA LEU A 404 -19.31 6.64 23.45
C LEU A 404 -19.65 7.76 22.47
N MET A 405 -20.82 7.71 21.84
CA MET A 405 -21.30 8.78 20.96
C MET A 405 -21.58 10.07 21.74
N LEU A 406 -22.25 9.98 22.88
CA LEU A 406 -22.48 11.13 23.78
C LEU A 406 -21.17 11.74 24.26
N GLN A 407 -20.17 10.91 24.61
CA GLN A 407 -18.84 11.39 24.97
C GLN A 407 -18.16 12.11 23.80
N THR A 408 -18.31 11.59 22.58
CA THR A 408 -17.73 12.21 21.37
C THR A 408 -18.35 13.59 21.13
N TYR A 409 -19.68 13.71 21.25
CA TYR A 409 -20.35 15.01 21.14
C TYR A 409 -19.94 15.98 22.25
N ALA A 410 -19.79 15.50 23.49
CA ALA A 410 -19.30 16.32 24.60
C ALA A 410 -17.87 16.83 24.33
N ASP A 411 -16.98 15.98 23.81
CA ASP A 411 -15.61 16.34 23.46
C ASP A 411 -15.55 17.33 22.29
N GLU A 412 -16.41 17.17 21.28
CA GLU A 412 -16.53 18.11 20.14
C GLU A 412 -17.10 19.46 20.56
N LEU A 413 -18.16 19.46 21.38
CA LEU A 413 -18.74 20.68 21.94
C LEU A 413 -17.69 21.44 22.77
N ALA A 414 -16.95 20.76 23.64
CA ALA A 414 -15.89 21.37 24.44
C ALA A 414 -14.78 22.00 23.56
N ARG A 415 -14.48 21.43 22.39
CA ARG A 415 -13.52 22.02 21.44
C ARG A 415 -14.09 23.28 20.80
N ILE A 416 -15.36 23.25 20.39
CA ILE A 416 -16.05 24.42 19.82
C ILE A 416 -16.09 25.54 20.86
N GLU A 417 -16.55 25.24 22.07
CA GLU A 417 -16.56 26.13 23.24
C GLU A 417 -15.20 26.79 23.49
N THR A 418 -14.13 25.99 23.50
CA THR A 418 -12.76 26.50 23.67
C THR A 418 -12.34 27.45 22.54
N VAL A 419 -12.69 27.14 21.29
CA VAL A 419 -12.33 27.97 20.12
C VAL A 419 -13.07 29.31 20.13
N TYR A 420 -14.35 29.30 20.49
CA TYR A 420 -15.18 30.51 20.56
C TYR A 420 -15.04 31.27 21.89
N GLY A 421 -14.37 30.67 22.88
CA GLY A 421 -14.29 31.21 24.23
C GLY A 421 -15.67 31.34 24.87
N VAL A 422 -16.51 30.32 24.74
CA VAL A 422 -17.85 30.24 25.32
C VAL A 422 -17.99 28.98 26.15
N ASP A 423 -18.74 29.01 27.23
CA ASP A 423 -19.07 27.85 28.07
C ASP A 423 -20.59 27.66 28.08
N TRP A 424 -21.06 26.42 27.86
CA TRP A 424 -22.45 26.04 28.15
C TRP A 424 -22.68 25.94 29.67
N VAL A 425 -23.67 26.67 30.17
CA VAL A 425 -24.11 26.61 31.55
C VAL A 425 -25.53 26.08 31.60
N TRP A 426 -25.73 24.96 32.30
CA TRP A 426 -27.05 24.45 32.61
C TRP A 426 -27.64 25.20 33.80
N ASP A 427 -28.82 25.78 33.63
CA ASP A 427 -29.57 26.42 34.71
C ASP A 427 -30.65 25.46 35.23
N GLU A 428 -30.41 24.93 36.43
CA GLU A 428 -31.33 24.03 37.10
C GLU A 428 -32.68 24.69 37.44
N GLN A 429 -32.73 26.03 37.56
CA GLN A 429 -33.95 26.75 37.94
C GLN A 429 -34.89 26.97 36.76
N SER A 430 -34.37 27.37 35.61
CA SER A 430 -35.16 27.51 34.39
C SER A 430 -35.39 26.18 33.66
N GLY A 431 -34.60 25.15 33.97
CA GLY A 431 -34.58 23.91 33.21
C GLY A 431 -34.09 24.09 31.77
N THR A 432 -33.36 25.18 31.50
CA THR A 432 -32.77 25.50 30.20
C THR A 432 -31.27 25.69 30.36
N GLY A 433 -30.52 25.65 29.26
CA GLY A 433 -29.10 26.01 29.28
C GLY A 433 -28.83 27.19 28.36
N TYR A 434 -27.79 27.94 28.67
CA TYR A 434 -27.35 29.09 27.90
C TYR A 434 -25.82 29.11 27.76
N HIS A 435 -25.33 29.75 26.70
CA HIS A 435 -23.90 29.96 26.51
C HIS A 435 -23.46 31.25 27.21
N ARG A 436 -22.33 31.22 27.91
CA ARG A 436 -21.70 32.38 28.53
C ARG A 436 -20.35 32.63 27.88
N LEU A 437 -20.06 33.88 27.51
CA LEU A 437 -18.75 34.30 27.02
C LEU A 437 -17.71 34.22 28.15
N LEU A 438 -16.55 33.64 27.87
CA LEU A 438 -15.40 33.62 28.76
C LEU A 438 -14.64 34.96 28.72
N ASP A 439 -14.04 35.34 29.85
CA ASP A 439 -13.19 36.53 29.93
C ASP A 439 -11.99 36.39 28.96
N GLY A 440 -11.85 37.33 28.04
CA GLY A 440 -10.80 37.31 27.00
C GLY A 440 -11.15 36.56 25.71
N SER A 441 -12.42 36.21 25.49
CA SER A 441 -12.86 35.64 24.20
C SER A 441 -12.87 36.68 23.08
N VAL A 442 -12.59 36.23 21.85
CA VAL A 442 -12.60 37.07 20.63
C VAL A 442 -13.99 37.68 20.36
N LEU A 443 -15.05 36.97 20.76
CA LEU A 443 -16.43 37.44 20.60
C LEU A 443 -16.74 38.61 21.54
N ARG A 444 -16.15 38.63 22.74
CA ARG A 444 -16.35 39.73 23.69
C ARG A 444 -15.66 41.02 23.25
N SER A 445 -14.48 40.93 22.64
CA SER A 445 -13.84 42.10 22.03
C SER A 445 -14.63 42.70 20.87
N LEU A 446 -15.43 41.90 20.16
CA LEU A 446 -16.32 42.39 19.09
C LEU A 446 -17.56 43.10 19.65
N ASP A 447 -18.10 42.63 20.78
CA ASP A 447 -19.20 43.32 21.48
C ASP A 447 -18.72 44.65 22.11
N ASP A 448 -17.51 44.69 22.65
CA ASP A 448 -16.92 45.91 23.22
C ASP A 448 -16.64 46.97 22.13
N ASP A 449 -16.21 46.55 20.93
CA ASP A 449 -15.99 47.45 19.78
C ASP A 449 -17.32 47.97 19.18
N ALA A 450 -18.36 47.12 19.12
CA ALA A 450 -19.69 47.50 18.63
C ALA A 450 -20.46 48.42 19.61
N GLY A 451 -20.22 48.27 20.92
CA GLY A 451 -20.76 49.16 21.93
C GLY A 451 -20.16 50.57 21.91
N SER A 452 -18.92 50.74 21.42
CA SER A 452 -18.26 52.05 21.38
C SER A 452 -18.68 52.94 20.20
N SER A 453 -19.30 52.39 19.16
CA SER A 453 -19.77 53.20 18.00
C SER A 453 -21.18 53.74 18.15
N ALA A 454 -21.93 53.34 19.18
CA ALA A 454 -23.30 53.82 19.41
C ALA A 454 -23.36 55.09 20.29
N ASP A 455 -22.27 55.44 20.99
CA ASP A 455 -22.22 56.59 21.90
C ASP A 455 -21.53 57.83 21.30
N SER A 456 -21.27 57.88 20.00
CA SER A 456 -20.64 59.04 19.32
C SER A 456 -21.54 59.85 18.39
N GLU A 457 -22.86 59.68 18.44
CA GLU A 457 -23.82 60.63 17.86
C GLU A 457 -24.83 61.07 18.91
N PHE A 458 -24.40 61.95 19.83
CA PHE A 458 -25.24 62.99 20.43
C PHE A 458 -24.39 64.19 20.84
#